data_AF-A0A356Z8B3-F1
#
_entry.id   AF-A0A356Z8B3-F1
#
_cell.length_a   1.000
_cell.length_b   1.000
_cell.length_c   1.000
_cell.angle_alpha   90.00
_cell.angle_beta   90.00
_cell.angle_gamma   90.00
#
_symmetry.space_group_name_H-M   'P 1'
#
loop_
_entity.id
_entity.type
_entity.pdbx_description
1 polymer ?
#
loop_
_entity_poly.entity_id
_entity_poly.type
_entity_poly.pdbx_seq_one_letter_code
_entity_poly.pdbx_strand_id
1 'polypeptide(L)'
;MKKLDRQRRVDLVSLLSNMKTAIDLLIIVGVISALGTFIPQGQTPDFYLSQYGTWIGKGILLGSLNSLYQSWWYQILIGLLCLSLSVCCYRRLRHARSIKKAASLSFHLAIVIILAGAAWSLGYARSVAVEIN
;
A
#
# COMPACT_ATOMS: atom_id res chain seq x y z
N MET A 1 15.57 28.55 23.89
CA MET A 1 15.53 27.97 22.53
C MET A 1 15.03 26.50 22.49
N LYS A 2 13.95 26.13 23.21
CA LYS A 2 13.39 24.74 23.20
C LYS A 2 12.00 24.62 22.54
N LYS A 3 11.39 25.74 22.13
CA LYS A 3 10.01 25.78 21.59
C LYS A 3 9.93 25.61 20.07
N LEU A 4 11.07 25.63 19.37
CA LEU A 4 11.14 25.63 17.91
C LEU A 4 11.35 24.24 17.28
N ASP A 5 11.66 23.21 18.07
CA ASP A 5 11.91 21.84 17.55
C ASP A 5 10.65 20.94 17.55
N ARG A 6 9.58 21.34 18.25
CA ARG A 6 8.29 20.62 18.21
C ARG A 6 7.40 21.04 17.03
N GLN A 7 7.67 22.19 16.41
CA GLN A 7 6.89 22.75 15.28
C GLN A 7 7.39 22.29 13.90
N ARG A 8 8.61 21.71 13.81
CA ARG A 8 9.26 21.26 12.57
C ARG A 8 9.36 19.73 12.46
N ARG A 9 8.52 18.98 13.16
CA ARG A 9 8.10 17.70 12.58
C ARG A 9 7.02 18.08 11.61
N VAL A 10 7.36 18.15 10.31
CA VAL A 10 6.35 18.19 9.25
C VAL A 10 5.29 17.18 9.67
N ASP A 11 4.06 17.64 9.92
CA ASP A 11 3.05 16.82 10.55
C ASP A 11 2.56 15.77 9.55
N LEU A 12 3.41 14.81 9.18
CA LEU A 12 3.07 13.67 8.33
C LEU A 12 1.86 12.96 8.91
N VAL A 13 1.75 12.93 10.25
CA VAL A 13 0.57 12.46 10.96
C VAL A 13 -0.65 13.34 10.72
N SER A 14 -0.54 14.67 10.62
CA SER A 14 -1.71 15.52 10.29
C SER A 14 -2.09 15.43 8.82
N LEU A 15 -1.12 15.29 7.91
CA LEU A 15 -1.33 15.09 6.47
C LEU A 15 -1.97 13.73 6.15
N LEU A 16 -1.48 12.64 6.75
CA LEU A 16 -2.06 11.30 6.65
C LEU A 16 -3.39 11.17 7.41
N SER A 17 -3.59 12.00 8.43
CA SER A 17 -4.85 12.04 9.16
C SER A 17 -5.93 12.90 8.49
N ASN A 18 -5.62 13.57 7.39
CA ASN A 18 -6.64 14.32 6.69
C ASN A 18 -7.59 13.34 6.01
N MET A 19 -8.89 13.46 6.33
CA MET A 19 -9.91 12.57 5.82
C MET A 19 -9.97 12.61 4.28
N LYS A 20 -9.65 13.76 3.68
CA LYS A 20 -9.53 13.93 2.22
C LYS A 20 -8.41 13.09 1.62
N THR A 21 -7.22 13.05 2.24
CA THR A 21 -6.09 12.25 1.76
C THR A 21 -6.44 10.76 1.71
N ALA A 22 -7.12 10.25 2.74
CA ALA A 22 -7.54 8.85 2.79
C ALA A 22 -8.55 8.51 1.68
N ILE A 23 -9.49 9.42 1.39
CA ILE A 23 -10.47 9.24 0.31
C ILE A 23 -9.78 9.28 -1.06
N ASP A 24 -8.87 10.24 -1.28
CA ASP A 24 -8.12 10.35 -2.53
C ASP A 24 -7.30 9.06 -2.79
N LEU A 25 -6.63 8.51 -1.78
CA LEU A 25 -5.92 7.24 -1.88
C LEU A 25 -6.86 6.05 -2.15
N LEU A 26 -8.01 6.00 -1.48
CA LEU A 26 -8.98 4.93 -1.65
C LEU A 26 -9.48 4.87 -3.10
N ILE A 27 -9.76 6.03 -3.69
CA ILE A 27 -10.20 6.14 -5.09
C ILE A 27 -9.09 5.66 -6.03
N ILE A 28 -7.85 6.12 -5.83
CA ILE A 28 -6.70 5.72 -6.68
C ILE A 28 -6.52 4.20 -6.65
N VAL A 29 -6.46 3.61 -5.45
CA VAL A 29 -6.33 2.16 -5.29
C VAL A 29 -7.51 1.45 -5.94
N GLY A 30 -8.74 1.92 -5.72
CA GLY A 30 -9.95 1.33 -6.29
C GLY A 30 -9.95 1.31 -7.83
N VAL A 31 -9.54 2.41 -8.47
CA VAL A 31 -9.41 2.47 -9.94
C VAL A 31 -8.36 1.48 -10.43
N ILE A 32 -7.20 1.41 -9.77
CA ILE A 32 -6.13 0.47 -10.12
C ILE A 32 -6.61 -0.99 -9.94
N SER A 33 -7.31 -1.30 -8.85
CA SER A 33 -7.90 -2.63 -8.62
C SER A 33 -8.91 -3.00 -9.69
N ALA A 34 -9.77 -2.06 -10.10
CA ALA A 34 -10.75 -2.29 -11.15
C ALA A 34 -10.06 -2.57 -12.49
N LEU A 35 -9.05 -1.78 -12.86
CA LEU A 35 -8.25 -2.01 -14.07
C LEU A 35 -7.55 -3.37 -14.06
N GLY A 36 -6.97 -3.76 -12.92
CA GLY A 36 -6.34 -5.06 -12.75
C GLY A 36 -7.30 -6.25 -12.87
N THR A 37 -8.58 -6.04 -12.59
CA THR A 37 -9.61 -7.08 -12.73
C THR A 37 -9.93 -7.37 -14.20
N PHE A 38 -9.76 -6.39 -15.10
CA PHE A 38 -9.99 -6.57 -16.54
C PHE A 38 -8.81 -7.25 -17.25
N ILE A 39 -7.61 -7.25 -16.64
CA ILE A 39 -6.41 -7.84 -17.23
C ILE A 39 -6.20 -9.23 -16.58
N PRO A 40 -6.16 -10.32 -17.36
CA PRO A 40 -5.89 -11.65 -16.81
C PRO A 40 -4.54 -11.65 -16.12
N GLN A 41 -4.44 -12.17 -14.91
CA GLN A 41 -3.23 -12.14 -14.08
C GLN A 41 -2.44 -13.46 -14.22
N GLY A 42 -1.11 -13.39 -14.09
CA GLY A 42 -0.24 -14.58 -14.05
C GLY A 42 -0.15 -15.38 -15.36
N GLN A 43 -0.51 -14.78 -16.50
CA GLN A 43 -0.36 -15.42 -17.81
C GLN A 43 1.06 -15.30 -18.35
N THR A 44 1.38 -16.05 -19.40
CA THR A 44 2.68 -15.97 -20.06
C THR A 44 2.89 -14.60 -20.74
N PRO A 45 4.14 -14.10 -20.83
CA PRO A 45 4.44 -12.85 -21.53
C PRO A 45 3.89 -12.79 -22.97
N ASP A 46 3.96 -13.90 -23.69
CA ASP A 46 3.49 -14.01 -25.08
C ASP A 46 1.96 -13.89 -25.21
N PHE A 47 1.22 -14.30 -24.19
CA PHE A 47 -0.23 -14.11 -24.15
C PHE A 47 -0.58 -12.61 -24.16
N TYR A 48 0.13 -11.78 -23.38
CA TYR A 48 -0.15 -10.34 -23.35
C TYR A 48 0.25 -9.64 -24.65
N LEU A 49 1.35 -10.06 -25.27
CA LEU A 49 1.81 -9.50 -26.55
C LEU A 49 0.86 -9.84 -27.70
N SER A 50 0.29 -11.04 -27.71
CA SER A 50 -0.67 -11.47 -28.74
C SER A 50 -2.07 -10.89 -28.51
N GLN A 51 -2.54 -10.81 -27.27
CA GLN A 51 -3.90 -10.33 -26.95
C GLN A 51 -4.04 -8.80 -26.98
N TYR A 52 -3.04 -8.06 -26.49
CA TYR A 52 -3.10 -6.59 -26.36
C TYR A 52 -2.20 -5.86 -27.36
N GLY A 53 -1.43 -6.59 -28.18
CA GLY A 53 -0.46 -6.02 -29.10
C GLY A 53 0.84 -5.58 -28.44
N THR A 54 1.84 -5.28 -29.25
CA THR A 54 3.23 -5.12 -28.80
C THR A 54 3.44 -3.91 -27.88
N TRP A 55 2.77 -2.78 -28.14
CA TRP A 55 2.94 -1.57 -27.33
C TRP A 55 2.27 -1.67 -25.96
N ILE A 56 1.01 -2.11 -25.92
CA ILE A 56 0.24 -2.22 -24.66
C ILE A 56 0.73 -3.43 -23.85
N GLY A 57 0.95 -4.58 -24.50
CA GLY A 57 1.47 -5.79 -23.85
C GLY A 57 2.83 -5.57 -23.18
N LYS A 58 3.76 -4.85 -23.84
CA LYS A 58 5.03 -4.46 -23.22
C LYS A 58 4.83 -3.50 -22.05
N GLY A 59 3.90 -2.54 -22.15
CA GLY A 59 3.56 -1.64 -21.05
C GLY A 59 3.02 -2.39 -19.82
N ILE A 60 2.14 -3.39 -20.03
CA ILE A 60 1.60 -4.25 -18.98
C ILE A 60 2.72 -5.04 -18.30
N LEU A 61 3.65 -5.60 -19.08
CA LEU A 61 4.76 -6.37 -18.55
C LEU A 61 5.77 -5.50 -17.77
N LEU A 62 6.15 -4.35 -18.32
CA LEU A 62 7.07 -3.40 -17.69
C LEU A 62 6.51 -2.79 -16.40
N GLY A 63 5.22 -2.50 -16.37
CA GLY A 63 4.54 -1.98 -15.19
C GLY A 63 4.12 -3.06 -14.18
N SER A 64 4.45 -4.32 -14.42
CA SER A 64 4.02 -5.49 -13.62
C SER A 64 2.50 -5.60 -13.45
N LEU A 65 1.71 -5.09 -14.40
CA LEU A 65 0.24 -5.18 -14.38
C LEU A 65 -0.28 -6.61 -14.58
N ASN A 66 0.57 -7.52 -15.10
CA ASN A 66 0.31 -8.96 -15.16
C ASN A 66 0.34 -9.64 -13.78
N SER A 67 1.02 -9.03 -12.81
CA SER A 67 1.11 -9.45 -11.41
C SER A 67 0.85 -8.26 -10.50
N LEU A 68 -0.26 -7.55 -10.74
CA LEU A 68 -0.57 -6.27 -10.11
C LEU A 68 -0.57 -6.37 -8.58
N TYR A 69 -1.23 -7.39 -8.04
CA TYR A 69 -1.38 -7.56 -6.59
C TYR A 69 -0.07 -7.88 -5.86
N GLN A 70 0.91 -8.46 -6.56
CA GLN A 70 2.23 -8.76 -6.00
C GLN A 70 3.25 -7.65 -6.26
N SER A 71 2.87 -6.64 -7.03
CA SER A 71 3.75 -5.53 -7.38
C SER A 71 4.06 -4.67 -6.16
N TRP A 72 5.34 -4.42 -5.93
CA TRP A 72 5.84 -3.64 -4.79
C TRP A 72 5.20 -2.25 -4.68
N TRP A 73 4.98 -1.58 -5.82
CA TRP A 73 4.38 -0.25 -5.87
C TRP A 73 2.91 -0.26 -5.43
N TYR A 74 2.15 -1.31 -5.78
CA TYR A 74 0.76 -1.48 -5.39
C TYR A 74 0.61 -1.83 -3.91
N GLN A 75 1.53 -2.65 -3.39
CA GLN A 75 1.64 -2.97 -1.95
C GLN A 75 1.92 -1.71 -1.12
N ILE A 76 2.79 -0.81 -1.60
CA ILE A 76 3.04 0.49 -0.94
C ILE A 76 1.76 1.34 -0.92
N LEU A 77 1.01 1.41 -2.02
CA LEU A 77 -0.25 2.18 -2.08
C LEU A 77 -1.27 1.68 -1.06
N ILE A 78 -1.49 0.36 -0.98
CA ILE A 78 -2.38 -0.24 0.02
C ILE A 78 -1.86 0.00 1.43
N GLY A 79 -0.56 -0.17 1.68
CA GLY A 79 0.05 0.08 2.99
C GLY A 79 -0.15 1.53 3.44
N LEU A 80 0.00 2.49 2.54
CA LEU A 80 -0.21 3.91 2.81
C LEU A 80 -1.69 4.24 3.08
N LEU A 81 -2.61 3.60 2.34
CA LEU A 81 -4.05 3.71 2.58
C LEU A 81 -4.40 3.16 3.98
N CYS A 82 -3.93 1.97 4.32
CA CYS A 82 -4.14 1.34 5.63
C CYS A 82 -3.60 2.22 6.78
N LEU A 83 -2.42 2.81 6.61
CA LEU A 83 -1.84 3.74 7.58
C LEU A 83 -2.72 4.98 7.77
N SER A 84 -3.19 5.56 6.67
CA SER A 84 -4.06 6.75 6.68
C SER A 84 -5.40 6.46 7.39
N LEU A 85 -6.03 5.32 7.09
CA LEU A 85 -7.25 4.87 7.77
C LEU A 85 -7.00 4.62 9.26
N SER A 86 -5.88 3.99 9.61
CA SER A 86 -5.52 3.70 11.00
C SER A 86 -5.36 4.97 11.83
N VAL A 87 -4.68 5.98 11.29
CA VAL A 87 -4.51 7.28 11.97
C VAL A 87 -5.85 8.02 12.10
N CYS A 88 -6.68 8.01 11.06
CA CYS A 88 -8.02 8.61 11.11
C CYS A 88 -8.90 7.94 12.17
N CYS A 89 -8.89 6.60 12.22
CA CYS A 89 -9.59 5.80 13.22
C CYS A 89 -9.09 6.11 14.64
N TYR A 90 -7.76 6.12 14.83
CA TYR A 90 -7.13 6.46 16.10
C TYR A 90 -7.58 7.83 16.62
N ARG A 91 -7.60 8.86 15.76
CA ARG A 91 -8.04 10.20 16.19
C ARG A 91 -9.51 10.27 16.56
N ARG A 92 -10.38 9.58 15.81
CA ARG A 92 -11.81 9.51 16.13
C ARG A 92 -12.02 8.81 17.47
N LEU A 93 -11.33 7.69 17.70
CA LEU A 93 -11.43 6.90 18.93
C LEU A 93 -10.79 7.59 20.14
N ARG A 94 -9.72 8.39 19.99
CA ARG A 94 -9.12 9.13 21.11
C ARG A 94 -10.08 10.14 21.75
N HIS A 95 -11.05 10.64 20.98
CA HIS A 95 -12.07 11.56 21.47
C HIS A 95 -13.16 10.83 22.28
N ALA A 96 -13.31 9.51 22.07
CA ALA A 96 -14.12 8.62 22.87
C ALA A 96 -13.27 8.06 24.04
N ARG A 97 -13.35 8.69 25.22
CA ARG A 97 -12.44 8.49 26.38
C ARG A 97 -12.35 7.05 26.97
N SER A 98 -13.11 6.07 26.46
CA SER A 98 -13.25 4.73 27.06
C SER A 98 -12.19 3.69 26.61
N ILE A 99 -11.42 3.92 25.53
CA ILE A 99 -10.66 2.84 24.84
C ILE A 99 -9.12 2.99 24.90
N LYS A 100 -8.56 3.40 26.05
CA LYS A 100 -7.09 3.59 26.19
C LYS A 100 -6.25 2.30 25.94
N LYS A 101 -6.85 1.11 26.03
CA LYS A 101 -6.18 -0.17 25.71
C LYS A 101 -6.11 -0.48 24.21
N ALA A 102 -7.16 -0.21 23.42
CA ALA A 102 -7.14 -0.55 21.99
C ALA A 102 -6.29 0.44 21.16
N ALA A 103 -6.11 1.66 21.65
CA ALA A 103 -5.19 2.63 21.05
C ALA A 103 -3.73 2.15 21.03
N SER A 104 -3.27 1.53 22.12
CA SER A 104 -1.95 0.88 22.19
C SER A 104 -1.86 -0.30 21.21
N LEU A 105 -2.92 -1.12 21.16
CA LEU A 105 -3.01 -2.28 20.28
C LEU A 105 -2.95 -1.90 18.79
N SER A 106 -3.58 -0.78 18.38
CA SER A 106 -3.60 -0.33 16.99
C SER A 106 -2.20 0.04 16.48
N PHE A 107 -1.35 0.63 17.34
CA PHE A 107 0.04 0.93 16.97
C PHE A 107 0.88 -0.33 16.85
N HIS A 108 0.73 -1.27 17.77
CA HIS A 108 1.41 -2.57 17.69
C HIS A 108 0.97 -3.34 16.44
N LEU A 109 -0.33 -3.34 16.15
CA LEU A 109 -0.87 -4.02 14.98
C LEU A 109 -0.37 -3.41 13.67
N ALA A 110 -0.30 -2.08 13.57
CA ALA A 110 0.26 -1.41 12.39
C ALA A 110 1.76 -1.71 12.20
N ILE A 111 2.55 -1.67 13.28
CA ILE A 111 3.99 -2.03 13.24
C ILE A 111 4.18 -3.49 12.84
N VAL A 112 3.36 -4.40 13.36
CA VAL A 112 3.41 -5.83 13.03
C VAL A 112 3.00 -6.06 11.58
N ILE A 113 1.96 -5.39 11.07
CA ILE A 113 1.53 -5.50 9.67
C ILE A 113 2.62 -4.98 8.72
N ILE A 114 3.29 -3.86 9.06
CA ILE A 114 4.38 -3.31 8.25
C ILE A 114 5.60 -4.24 8.26
N LEU A 115 6.01 -4.75 9.43
CA LEU A 115 7.14 -5.67 9.55
C LEU A 115 6.85 -7.02 8.90
N ALA A 116 5.63 -7.55 9.04
CA ALA A 116 5.19 -8.76 8.38
C ALA A 116 5.15 -8.58 6.85
N GLY A 117 4.64 -7.45 6.36
CA GLY A 117 4.66 -7.12 4.93
C GLY A 117 6.09 -7.00 4.37
N ALA A 118 6.99 -6.33 5.10
CA ALA A 118 8.40 -6.23 4.73
C ALA A 118 9.11 -7.59 4.72
N ALA A 119 8.86 -8.43 5.74
CA ALA A 119 9.40 -9.78 5.81
C ALA A 119 8.85 -10.70 4.71
N TRP A 120 7.54 -10.63 4.44
CA TRP A 120 6.89 -11.36 3.36
C TRP A 120 7.45 -10.95 1.99
N SER A 121 7.64 -9.64 1.77
CA SER A 121 8.23 -9.13 0.53
C SER A 121 9.71 -9.53 0.36
N LEU A 122 10.49 -9.58 1.44
CA LEU A 122 11.86 -10.10 1.41
C LEU A 122 11.88 -11.59 1.07
N GLY A 123 10.94 -12.36 1.62
CA GLY A 123 10.75 -13.78 1.31
C GLY A 123 10.39 -14.00 -0.16
N TYR A 124 9.45 -13.22 -0.69
CA TYR A 124 9.03 -13.26 -2.10
C TYR A 124 10.17 -12.88 -3.06
N ALA A 125 10.98 -11.87 -2.71
CA ALA A 125 12.15 -11.51 -3.49
C ALA A 125 13.20 -12.63 -3.49
N ARG A 126 13.38 -13.34 -2.37
CA ARG A 126 14.29 -14.49 -2.28
C ARG A 126 13.79 -15.71 -3.05
N SER A 127 12.49 -15.99 -3.04
CA SER A 127 11.92 -17.12 -3.79
C SER A 127 11.94 -16.89 -5.30
N VAL A 128 11.66 -15.67 -5.75
CA VAL A 128 11.83 -15.30 -7.17
C VAL A 128 13.29 -15.44 -7.60
N ALA A 129 14.27 -15.02 -6.78
CA ALA A 129 15.69 -15.17 -7.12
C ALA A 129 16.16 -16.64 -7.26
N VAL A 130 15.48 -17.59 -6.59
CA VAL A 130 15.77 -19.02 -6.68
C VAL A 130 15.14 -19.66 -7.93
N GLU A 131 14.06 -19.10 -8.46
CA GLU A 131 13.40 -19.63 -9.66
C GLU A 131 14.09 -19.22 -10.97
N ILE A 132 15.03 -18.26 -10.90
CA ILE A 132 15.83 -17.76 -12.04
C ILE A 132 17.24 -18.37 -12.15
N ASN A 133 17.63 -19.30 -11.26
CA ASN A 133 18.93 -19.98 -11.27
C ASN A 133 18.78 -21.50 -11.29
#